data_AF-A0A354X3S3-F1
#
_entry.id   AF-A0A354X3S3-F1
#
_cell.length_a   1.000
_cell.length_b   1.000
_cell.length_c   1.000
_cell.angle_alpha   90.00
_cell.angle_beta   90.00
_cell.angle_gamma   90.00
#
_symmetry.space_group_name_H-M   'P 1'
#
loop_
_entity.id
_entity.type
_entity.pdbx_description
1 polymer ?
#
loop_
_entity_poly.entity_id
_entity_poly.type
_entity_poly.pdbx_seq_one_letter_code
_entity_poly.pdbx_strand_id
1 'polypeptide(L)'
;TWLVNGKEVSSGETYYMFTATEPGNFIVTLRATNKGGTNEQLFKILVEEPIAVTLENGLSTPMCKVLSIKPAITGPERDDYEYEWAIGDSIIGQTETLEFIAVNAGDYTLTLTAKAGKQSSSANCQVKVEEAEYIDNAYNVLEYYPSPAQGHNWSIIGTSSNWKYGYEHPLSYTEFLAKATELKKENGYQGLIIGSWGGYATFQFDHTIADVPGKTDLEINATYANADVPTVYVGYDRNQNGKPDEDEWYEIKNNDYGMEDIPEYEITFTYLKIDIVTNEKKANIYFGWKDNQETPQEGEVAYNMTYKKALTIEGTLSTKGFFPGYYMKDKESKEVVLLDGWKSSFSRKGKRITKDVTGSVYRYQKLNVDIAMAVNTKGEPVDLPGIDFVKVRKSVYPFVEEKGVKKDFNMDEKRMIEVNSIIDKHLILKK
;
A
#
# COMPACT_ATOMS: atom_id res chain seq x y z
N THR A 1 28.76 -33.59 -53.52
CA THR A 1 29.56 -32.52 -52.90
C THR A 1 28.70 -31.70 -51.99
N TRP A 2 29.19 -31.35 -50.82
CA TRP A 2 28.56 -30.45 -49.88
C TRP A 2 29.22 -29.07 -49.96
N LEU A 3 28.40 -28.02 -49.97
CA LEU A 3 28.85 -26.64 -49.95
C LEU A 3 28.23 -25.89 -48.76
N VAL A 4 29.00 -25.02 -48.12
CA VAL A 4 28.49 -24.04 -47.14
C VAL A 4 28.74 -22.65 -47.70
N ASN A 5 27.68 -21.86 -47.87
CA ASN A 5 27.73 -20.53 -48.48
C ASN A 5 28.46 -20.53 -49.85
N GLY A 6 28.23 -21.59 -50.64
CA GLY A 6 28.82 -21.76 -51.98
C GLY A 6 30.27 -22.26 -51.99
N LYS A 7 30.91 -22.46 -50.84
CA LYS A 7 32.26 -23.05 -50.75
C LYS A 7 32.17 -24.55 -50.48
N GLU A 8 32.87 -25.35 -51.28
CA GLU A 8 32.96 -26.80 -51.07
C GLU A 8 33.63 -27.11 -49.72
N VAL A 9 32.96 -27.95 -48.92
CA VAL A 9 33.43 -28.37 -47.58
C VAL A 9 33.61 -29.88 -47.47
N SER A 10 32.99 -30.66 -48.35
CA SER A 10 33.13 -32.12 -48.43
C SER A 10 32.75 -32.63 -49.81
N SER A 11 33.38 -33.71 -50.28
CA SER A 11 33.12 -34.32 -51.59
C SER A 11 33.13 -35.85 -51.49
N GLY A 12 32.37 -36.52 -52.35
CA GLY A 12 32.23 -37.98 -52.33
C GLY A 12 31.30 -38.56 -51.24
N GLU A 13 31.01 -37.81 -50.18
CA GLU A 13 30.21 -38.26 -49.05
C GLU A 13 28.71 -37.96 -49.20
N THR A 14 27.85 -38.91 -48.79
CA THR A 14 26.39 -38.72 -48.72
C THR A 14 25.93 -38.08 -47.40
N TYR A 15 26.83 -38.01 -46.40
CA TYR A 15 26.57 -37.43 -45.09
C TYR A 15 27.52 -36.26 -44.82
N TYR A 16 26.99 -35.19 -44.21
CA TYR A 16 27.77 -34.04 -43.78
C TYR A 16 27.25 -33.53 -42.44
N MET A 17 28.18 -33.31 -41.51
CA MET A 17 27.91 -32.72 -40.20
C MET A 17 28.27 -31.24 -40.25
N PHE A 18 27.25 -30.38 -40.17
CA PHE A 18 27.42 -28.93 -40.16
C PHE A 18 27.81 -28.43 -38.77
N THR A 19 28.79 -27.53 -38.71
CA THR A 19 29.20 -26.81 -37.49
C THR A 19 29.46 -25.35 -37.84
N ALA A 20 29.03 -24.43 -36.98
CA ALA A 20 29.36 -23.01 -37.07
C ALA A 20 29.98 -22.55 -35.75
N THR A 21 30.97 -21.66 -35.84
CA THR A 21 31.63 -21.04 -34.67
C THR A 21 31.10 -19.63 -34.38
N GLU A 22 30.38 -19.05 -35.34
CA GLU A 22 29.82 -17.70 -35.28
C GLU A 22 28.34 -17.77 -35.66
N PRO A 23 27.49 -16.90 -35.07
CA PRO A 23 26.11 -16.79 -35.46
C PRO A 23 25.98 -16.24 -36.89
N GLY A 24 24.87 -16.59 -37.55
CA GLY A 24 24.56 -16.08 -38.87
C GLY A 24 23.68 -17.01 -39.69
N ASN A 25 23.38 -16.55 -40.91
CA ASN A 25 22.65 -17.31 -41.90
C ASN A 25 23.62 -18.14 -42.74
N PHE A 26 23.39 -19.45 -42.78
CA PHE A 26 24.17 -20.40 -43.57
C PHE A 26 23.26 -21.09 -44.60
N ILE A 27 23.79 -21.24 -45.81
CA ILE A 27 23.17 -22.05 -46.85
C ILE A 27 24.05 -23.28 -47.05
N VAL A 28 23.57 -24.43 -46.57
CA VAL A 28 24.20 -25.73 -46.82
C VAL A 28 23.57 -26.32 -48.08
N THR A 29 24.39 -26.68 -49.05
CA THR A 29 23.95 -27.22 -50.35
C THR A 29 24.51 -28.61 -50.56
N LEU A 30 23.64 -29.59 -50.82
CA LEU A 30 24.03 -30.87 -51.37
C LEU A 30 23.93 -30.80 -52.90
N ARG A 31 25.07 -30.87 -53.58
CA ARG A 31 25.18 -30.92 -55.04
C ARG A 31 25.54 -32.33 -55.50
N ALA A 32 24.73 -32.90 -56.37
CA ALA A 32 24.98 -34.18 -57.03
C ALA A 32 25.14 -33.98 -58.54
N THR A 33 26.25 -34.47 -59.10
CA THR A 33 26.58 -34.34 -60.53
C THR A 33 26.95 -35.70 -61.11
N ASN A 34 26.41 -36.03 -62.28
CA ASN A 34 26.80 -37.18 -63.08
C ASN A 34 26.92 -36.78 -64.57
N LYS A 35 27.18 -37.74 -65.47
CA LYS A 35 27.32 -37.47 -66.91
C LYS A 35 26.05 -36.86 -67.55
N GLY A 36 24.89 -37.03 -66.92
CA GLY A 36 23.60 -36.55 -67.41
C GLY A 36 23.17 -35.20 -66.84
N GLY A 37 23.88 -34.63 -65.86
CA GLY A 37 23.57 -33.31 -65.32
C GLY A 37 23.93 -33.11 -63.84
N THR A 38 23.48 -31.99 -63.28
CA THR A 38 23.66 -31.58 -61.88
C THR A 38 22.32 -31.25 -61.25
N ASN A 39 22.12 -31.65 -59.99
CA ASN A 39 21.00 -31.23 -59.16
C ASN A 39 21.50 -30.75 -57.78
N GLU A 40 20.74 -29.86 -57.14
CA GLU A 40 21.08 -29.27 -55.85
C GLU A 40 19.89 -29.27 -54.88
N GLN A 41 20.16 -29.53 -53.61
CA GLN A 41 19.21 -29.31 -52.50
C GLN A 41 19.81 -28.32 -51.50
N LEU A 42 19.03 -27.32 -51.12
CA LEU A 42 19.44 -26.28 -50.20
C LEU A 42 18.82 -26.48 -48.81
N PHE A 43 19.60 -26.25 -47.78
CA PHE A 43 19.19 -26.15 -46.39
C PHE A 43 19.60 -24.77 -45.87
N LYS A 44 18.62 -23.97 -45.47
CA LYS A 44 18.87 -22.68 -44.82
C LYS A 44 18.94 -22.92 -43.32
N ILE A 45 20.07 -22.61 -42.71
CA ILE A 45 20.31 -22.79 -41.28
C ILE A 45 20.61 -21.42 -40.70
N LEU A 46 19.79 -20.97 -39.76
CA LEU A 46 20.09 -19.83 -38.90
C LEU A 46 20.78 -20.36 -37.65
N VAL A 47 21.99 -19.89 -37.40
CA VAL A 47 22.71 -20.10 -36.13
C VAL A 47 22.53 -18.82 -35.34
N GLU A 48 21.76 -18.90 -34.26
CA GLU A 48 21.47 -17.75 -33.40
C GLU A 48 22.70 -17.39 -32.55
N GLU A 49 22.81 -16.12 -32.19
CA GLU A 49 23.79 -15.67 -31.18
C GLU A 49 23.53 -16.41 -29.86
N PRO A 50 24.56 -16.82 -29.10
CA PRO A 50 24.36 -17.45 -27.80
C PRO A 50 23.87 -16.42 -26.77
N ILE A 51 22.91 -16.81 -25.93
CA ILE A 51 22.52 -16.00 -24.76
C ILE A 51 23.70 -15.93 -23.77
N ALA A 52 24.09 -14.72 -23.40
CA ALA A 52 25.04 -14.48 -22.32
C ALA A 52 24.39 -13.58 -21.26
N VAL A 53 24.51 -13.98 -19.99
CA VAL A 53 24.03 -13.24 -18.83
C VAL A 53 25.22 -12.82 -18.01
N THR A 54 25.32 -11.52 -17.69
CA THR A 54 26.33 -10.98 -16.78
C THR A 54 25.65 -10.26 -15.63
N LEU A 55 26.10 -10.54 -14.41
CA LEU A 55 25.63 -9.92 -13.18
C LEU A 55 26.77 -9.21 -12.46
N GLU A 56 26.46 -8.07 -11.85
CA GLU A 56 27.33 -7.47 -10.84
C GLU A 56 27.39 -8.38 -9.62
N ASN A 57 28.59 -8.56 -9.04
CA ASN A 57 28.83 -9.49 -7.94
C ASN A 57 29.40 -8.77 -6.72
N GLY A 58 29.08 -9.24 -5.52
CA GLY A 58 29.52 -8.62 -4.26
C GLY A 58 28.69 -7.38 -3.89
N LEU A 59 27.40 -7.39 -4.24
CA LEU A 59 26.46 -6.34 -3.85
C LEU A 59 26.20 -6.39 -2.34
N SER A 60 25.84 -5.25 -1.75
CA SER A 60 25.47 -5.17 -0.33
C SER A 60 24.26 -4.26 -0.15
N THR A 61 23.35 -4.64 0.74
CA THR A 61 22.18 -3.84 1.13
C THR A 61 21.80 -4.13 2.59
N PRO A 62 21.26 -3.17 3.35
CA PRO A 62 20.62 -3.47 4.62
C PRO A 62 19.43 -4.43 4.44
N MET A 63 19.12 -5.23 5.46
CA MET A 63 17.84 -5.95 5.52
C MET A 63 16.65 -4.97 5.41
N CYS A 64 15.51 -5.45 4.91
CA CYS A 64 14.30 -4.64 4.71
C CYS A 64 14.49 -3.40 3.80
N LYS A 65 15.49 -3.43 2.92
CA LYS A 65 15.69 -2.44 1.87
C LYS A 65 15.75 -3.13 0.51
N VAL A 66 14.94 -2.63 -0.43
CA VAL A 66 14.93 -3.15 -1.81
C VAL A 66 16.23 -2.79 -2.53
N LEU A 67 16.83 -3.78 -3.17
CA LEU A 67 17.99 -3.69 -4.04
C LEU A 67 17.57 -4.08 -5.47
N SER A 68 17.53 -3.10 -6.37
CA SER A 68 17.25 -3.35 -7.78
C SER A 68 18.49 -3.91 -8.49
N ILE A 69 18.38 -5.13 -9.01
CA ILE A 69 19.48 -5.85 -9.69
C ILE A 69 19.14 -5.97 -11.17
N LYS A 70 19.81 -5.16 -11.97
CA LYS A 70 19.66 -5.17 -13.43
C LYS A 70 20.79 -5.97 -14.10
N PRO A 71 20.49 -7.07 -14.81
CA PRO A 71 21.49 -7.84 -15.53
C PRO A 71 21.93 -7.13 -16.83
N ALA A 72 23.09 -7.53 -17.36
CA ALA A 72 23.43 -7.29 -18.76
C ALA A 72 23.22 -8.59 -19.55
N ILE A 73 22.32 -8.56 -20.53
CA ILE A 73 21.95 -9.72 -21.33
C ILE A 73 22.24 -9.43 -22.80
N THR A 74 22.97 -10.32 -23.45
CA THR A 74 23.17 -10.34 -24.91
C THR A 74 22.67 -11.66 -25.47
N GLY A 75 22.30 -11.70 -26.74
CA GLY A 75 21.76 -12.89 -27.37
C GLY A 75 20.98 -12.55 -28.64
N PRO A 76 20.22 -13.50 -29.18
CA PRO A 76 19.49 -13.31 -30.42
C PRO A 76 18.38 -12.26 -30.24
N GLU A 77 18.07 -11.51 -31.30
CA GLU A 77 16.93 -10.60 -31.36
C GLU A 77 15.63 -11.40 -31.34
N ARG A 78 15.01 -11.50 -30.15
CA ARG A 78 13.77 -12.25 -29.91
C ARG A 78 12.90 -11.51 -28.89
N ASP A 79 11.60 -11.77 -28.94
CA ASP A 79 10.59 -11.24 -28.03
C ASP A 79 10.08 -12.27 -27.01
N ASP A 80 10.58 -13.50 -27.07
CA ASP A 80 10.19 -14.65 -26.21
C ASP A 80 11.19 -14.92 -25.07
N TYR A 81 11.91 -13.89 -24.60
CA TYR A 81 12.77 -14.05 -23.43
C TYR A 81 11.95 -14.30 -22.18
N GLU A 82 12.32 -15.34 -21.43
CA GLU A 82 11.81 -15.65 -20.11
C GLU A 82 12.95 -15.57 -19.09
N TYR A 83 12.66 -14.99 -17.93
CA TYR A 83 13.61 -14.79 -16.84
C TYR A 83 13.15 -15.54 -15.59
N GLU A 84 14.09 -16.12 -14.87
CA GLU A 84 13.82 -16.78 -13.59
C GLU A 84 14.96 -16.46 -12.62
N TRP A 85 14.63 -15.75 -11.56
CA TRP A 85 15.52 -15.47 -10.44
C TRP A 85 15.25 -16.47 -9.32
N ALA A 86 16.30 -17.04 -8.74
CA ALA A 86 16.18 -18.04 -7.68
C ALA A 86 17.24 -17.93 -6.58
N ILE A 87 16.86 -18.37 -5.37
CA ILE A 87 17.76 -18.69 -4.26
C ILE A 87 17.63 -20.19 -3.98
N GLY A 88 18.67 -20.96 -4.29
CA GLY A 88 18.57 -22.42 -4.27
C GLY A 88 17.44 -22.89 -5.21
N ASP A 89 16.47 -23.63 -4.68
CA ASP A 89 15.32 -24.15 -5.44
C ASP A 89 14.10 -23.21 -5.42
N SER A 90 14.17 -22.08 -4.71
CA SER A 90 13.06 -21.13 -4.58
C SER A 90 13.13 -20.04 -5.64
N ILE A 91 12.09 -19.94 -6.48
CA ILE A 91 11.92 -18.83 -7.44
C ILE A 91 11.49 -17.58 -6.68
N ILE A 92 12.16 -16.46 -6.93
CA ILE A 92 11.94 -15.17 -6.27
C ILE A 92 11.63 -14.02 -7.25
N GLY A 93 11.59 -14.28 -8.55
CA GLY A 93 11.25 -13.28 -9.55
C GLY A 93 11.25 -13.85 -10.96
N GLN A 94 10.44 -13.26 -11.84
CA GLN A 94 10.28 -13.71 -13.23
C GLN A 94 10.46 -12.58 -14.27
N THR A 95 10.99 -11.45 -13.81
CA THR A 95 11.30 -10.27 -14.63
C THR A 95 12.80 -10.19 -14.90
N GLU A 96 13.19 -9.42 -15.92
CA GLU A 96 14.61 -9.21 -16.24
C GLU A 96 15.36 -8.59 -15.05
N THR A 97 14.84 -7.47 -14.53
CA THR A 97 15.35 -6.82 -13.33
C THR A 97 14.66 -7.40 -12.10
N LEU A 98 15.45 -7.73 -11.07
CA LEU A 98 14.94 -8.22 -9.79
C LEU A 98 14.95 -7.10 -8.76
N GLU A 99 13.81 -6.88 -8.10
CA GLU A 99 13.72 -6.04 -6.90
C GLU A 99 13.94 -6.92 -5.66
N PHE A 100 15.19 -7.13 -5.28
CA PHE A 100 15.55 -8.06 -4.19
C PHE A 100 15.38 -7.42 -2.82
N ILE A 101 14.72 -8.11 -1.89
CA ILE A 101 14.60 -7.72 -0.49
C ILE A 101 14.68 -8.94 0.42
N ALA A 102 15.26 -8.78 1.60
CA ALA A 102 15.36 -9.82 2.60
C ALA A 102 15.10 -9.28 4.01
N VAL A 103 14.29 -10.00 4.79
CA VAL A 103 13.99 -9.68 6.20
C VAL A 103 15.07 -10.16 7.17
N ASN A 104 16.04 -10.93 6.70
CA ASN A 104 17.13 -11.46 7.51
C ASN A 104 18.48 -11.08 6.91
N ALA A 105 19.38 -10.58 7.74
CA ALA A 105 20.79 -10.44 7.39
C ALA A 105 21.40 -11.80 7.07
N GLY A 106 22.40 -11.80 6.18
CA GLY A 106 23.07 -13.00 5.71
C GLY A 106 23.62 -12.84 4.30
N ASP A 107 24.30 -13.87 3.82
CA ASP A 107 24.82 -13.93 2.46
C ASP A 107 23.88 -14.72 1.57
N TYR A 108 23.42 -14.11 0.48
CA TYR A 108 22.48 -14.69 -0.47
C TYR A 108 23.16 -14.90 -1.82
N THR A 109 23.07 -16.11 -2.34
CA THR A 109 23.46 -16.42 -3.73
C THR A 109 22.22 -16.40 -4.61
N LEU A 110 22.08 -15.38 -5.43
CA LEU A 110 21.00 -15.26 -6.40
C LEU A 110 21.46 -15.84 -7.74
N THR A 111 20.57 -16.54 -8.43
CA THR A 111 20.82 -17.06 -9.78
C THR A 111 19.75 -16.53 -10.73
N LEU A 112 20.17 -15.87 -11.81
CA LEU A 112 19.30 -15.54 -12.94
C LEU A 112 19.49 -16.58 -14.02
N THR A 113 18.39 -17.14 -14.53
CA THR A 113 18.35 -17.93 -15.75
C THR A 113 17.53 -17.20 -16.82
N ALA A 114 18.15 -16.94 -17.97
CA ALA A 114 17.47 -16.39 -19.15
C ALA A 114 17.30 -17.49 -20.20
N LYS A 115 16.08 -17.62 -20.72
CA LYS A 115 15.69 -18.60 -21.76
C LYS A 115 15.09 -17.87 -22.95
N ALA A 116 15.47 -18.28 -24.16
CA ALA A 116 14.79 -17.84 -25.39
C ALA A 116 14.95 -18.92 -26.46
N GLY A 117 13.87 -19.25 -27.17
CA GLY A 117 13.86 -20.36 -28.12
C GLY A 117 14.31 -21.69 -27.49
N LYS A 118 15.46 -22.21 -27.95
CA LYS A 118 16.07 -23.46 -27.41
C LYS A 118 17.28 -23.21 -26.52
N GLN A 119 17.61 -21.95 -26.28
CA GLN A 119 18.78 -21.55 -25.52
C GLN A 119 18.42 -21.26 -24.07
N SER A 120 19.37 -21.52 -23.17
CA SER A 120 19.28 -21.20 -21.75
C SER A 120 20.66 -20.82 -21.26
N SER A 121 20.76 -19.76 -20.49
CA SER A 121 22.02 -19.28 -19.89
C SER A 121 21.75 -18.78 -18.49
N SER A 122 22.69 -19.00 -17.58
CA SER A 122 22.53 -18.63 -16.17
C SER A 122 23.79 -17.95 -15.63
N ALA A 123 23.59 -17.02 -14.71
CA ALA A 123 24.65 -16.37 -13.95
C ALA A 123 24.24 -16.21 -12.49
N ASN A 124 25.23 -16.10 -11.61
CA ASN A 124 25.03 -15.97 -10.17
C ASN A 124 25.62 -14.64 -9.67
N CYS A 125 25.01 -14.06 -8.64
CA CYS A 125 25.61 -13.00 -7.86
C CYS A 125 25.49 -13.27 -6.36
N GLN A 126 26.46 -12.78 -5.60
CA GLN A 126 26.43 -12.74 -4.15
C GLN A 126 25.89 -11.37 -3.71
N VAL A 127 24.89 -11.40 -2.84
CA VAL A 127 24.35 -10.23 -2.15
C VAL A 127 24.54 -10.43 -0.65
N LYS A 128 25.29 -9.52 -0.02
CA LYS A 128 25.40 -9.46 1.43
C LYS A 128 24.28 -8.58 1.97
N VAL A 129 23.40 -9.17 2.79
CA VAL A 129 22.36 -8.43 3.51
C VAL A 129 22.88 -8.12 4.89
N GLU A 130 23.03 -6.83 5.19
CA GLU A 130 23.60 -6.36 6.45
C GLU A 130 22.52 -6.20 7.53
N GLU A 131 22.92 -6.41 8.79
CA GLU A 131 22.04 -6.14 9.93
C GLU A 131 21.71 -4.64 10.00
N ALA A 132 20.45 -4.35 10.31
CA ALA A 132 19.96 -3.00 10.54
C ALA A 132 18.89 -3.03 11.64
N GLU A 133 18.78 -1.94 12.39
CA GLU A 133 17.76 -1.76 13.42
C GLU A 133 16.65 -0.85 12.90
N TYR A 134 15.41 -1.30 13.07
CA TYR A 134 14.21 -0.59 12.64
C TYR A 134 13.16 -0.53 13.75
N ILE A 135 12.27 0.44 13.64
CA ILE A 135 11.08 0.50 14.50
C ILE A 135 10.01 -0.37 13.86
N ASP A 136 9.50 -1.34 14.62
CA ASP A 136 8.51 -2.32 14.14
C ASP A 136 7.14 -1.71 13.83
N ASN A 137 6.89 -0.44 14.15
CA ASN A 137 5.61 0.23 13.92
C ASN A 137 5.73 1.38 12.90
N ALA A 138 4.73 1.54 12.03
CA ALA A 138 4.59 2.72 11.16
C ALA A 138 4.27 3.96 12.00
N TYR A 139 5.31 4.66 12.44
CA TYR A 139 5.20 5.78 13.36
C TYR A 139 5.08 7.14 12.65
N ASN A 140 5.57 7.26 11.42
CA ASN A 140 5.52 8.53 10.70
C ASN A 140 4.12 8.75 10.10
N VAL A 141 3.42 9.78 10.55
CA VAL A 141 2.08 10.16 10.09
C VAL A 141 2.21 11.19 8.97
N LEU A 142 1.96 10.75 7.74
CA LEU A 142 2.08 11.60 6.55
C LEU A 142 0.81 12.41 6.29
N GLU A 143 -0.35 11.80 6.54
CA GLU A 143 -1.65 12.43 6.32
C GLU A 143 -2.60 12.06 7.46
N TYR A 144 -3.40 13.02 7.91
CA TYR A 144 -4.48 12.78 8.85
C TYR A 144 -5.72 13.55 8.41
N TYR A 145 -6.62 12.85 7.74
CA TYR A 145 -7.81 13.44 7.15
C TYR A 145 -9.07 12.85 7.80
N PRO A 146 -9.33 13.19 9.07
CA PRO A 146 -10.51 12.69 9.74
C PRO A 146 -11.79 13.26 9.10
N SER A 147 -12.87 12.49 9.17
CA SER A 147 -14.22 12.98 8.89
C SER A 147 -14.92 13.36 10.21
N PRO A 148 -15.70 14.46 10.25
CA PRO A 148 -16.41 14.84 11.46
C PRO A 148 -17.51 13.82 11.80
N ALA A 149 -17.78 13.65 13.09
CA ALA A 149 -18.89 12.86 13.59
C ALA A 149 -19.45 13.49 14.87
N GLN A 150 -20.66 13.10 15.25
CA GLN A 150 -21.25 13.51 16.52
C GLN A 150 -20.35 13.04 17.67
N GLY A 151 -19.70 13.96 18.37
CA GLY A 151 -18.80 13.65 19.49
C GLY A 151 -17.37 13.25 19.10
N HIS A 152 -16.99 13.34 17.82
CA HIS A 152 -15.62 13.11 17.38
C HIS A 152 -14.66 14.12 18.03
N ASN A 153 -13.58 13.63 18.62
CA ASN A 153 -12.50 14.50 19.06
C ASN A 153 -11.32 14.37 18.08
N TRP A 154 -11.21 15.33 17.18
CA TRP A 154 -10.22 15.30 16.10
C TRP A 154 -8.79 15.52 16.58
N SER A 155 -8.60 16.19 17.72
CA SER A 155 -7.27 16.60 18.21
C SER A 155 -6.64 15.60 19.19
N ILE A 156 -7.21 14.40 19.33
CA ILE A 156 -6.63 13.35 20.18
C ILE A 156 -5.57 12.58 19.40
N ILE A 157 -4.42 12.42 20.04
CA ILE A 157 -3.39 11.43 19.69
C ILE A 157 -3.34 10.45 20.86
N GLY A 158 -3.69 9.18 20.61
CA GLY A 158 -3.93 8.17 21.63
C GLY A 158 -5.36 7.65 21.61
N THR A 159 -5.91 7.34 22.79
CA THR A 159 -7.25 6.75 22.90
C THR A 159 -8.33 7.81 23.08
N SER A 160 -9.55 7.50 22.65
CA SER A 160 -10.72 8.37 22.88
C SER A 160 -10.99 8.77 24.34
N SER A 161 -10.37 8.11 25.34
CA SER A 161 -10.51 8.49 26.75
C SER A 161 -9.57 9.62 27.20
N ASN A 162 -8.52 9.88 26.41
CA ASN A 162 -7.43 10.79 26.76
C ASN A 162 -7.86 12.26 26.89
N TRP A 163 -8.95 12.68 26.23
CA TRP A 163 -9.46 14.05 26.34
C TRP A 163 -9.78 14.44 27.79
N LYS A 164 -10.23 13.49 28.62
CA LYS A 164 -10.54 13.75 30.03
C LYS A 164 -9.33 14.28 30.77
N TYR A 165 -8.14 13.81 30.41
CA TYR A 165 -6.86 14.15 31.03
C TYR A 165 -6.20 15.37 30.40
N GLY A 166 -6.83 16.03 29.42
CA GLY A 166 -6.26 17.20 28.74
C GLY A 166 -5.21 16.86 27.68
N TYR A 167 -5.08 15.60 27.26
CA TYR A 167 -4.14 15.18 26.20
C TYR A 167 -4.71 15.44 24.79
N GLU A 168 -5.27 16.63 24.60
CA GLU A 168 -5.73 17.13 23.31
C GLU A 168 -4.64 18.02 22.72
N HIS A 169 -4.46 17.92 21.40
CA HIS A 169 -3.45 18.66 20.65
C HIS A 169 -4.13 19.52 19.57
N PRO A 170 -4.85 20.61 19.96
CA PRO A 170 -5.47 21.54 19.01
C PRO A 170 -4.38 22.37 18.31
N LEU A 171 -3.70 21.77 17.36
CA LEU A 171 -2.54 22.31 16.64
C LEU A 171 -2.89 22.62 15.17
N SER A 172 -2.08 23.44 14.51
CA SER A 172 -2.13 23.55 13.05
C SER A 172 -1.96 22.17 12.42
N TYR A 173 -2.41 21.99 11.17
CA TYR A 173 -2.38 20.68 10.50
C TYR A 173 -0.96 20.08 10.49
N THR A 174 0.04 20.88 10.10
CA THR A 174 1.44 20.45 10.04
C THR A 174 2.01 20.11 11.43
N GLU A 175 1.70 20.90 12.45
CA GLU A 175 2.14 20.64 13.82
C GLU A 175 1.45 19.40 14.41
N PHE A 176 0.19 19.14 14.05
CA PHE A 176 -0.52 17.93 14.45
C PHE A 176 0.16 16.68 13.89
N LEU A 177 0.51 16.66 12.60
CA LEU A 177 1.23 15.55 11.99
C LEU A 177 2.59 15.33 12.68
N ALA A 178 3.35 16.41 12.91
CA ALA A 178 4.62 16.33 13.61
C ALA A 178 4.45 15.76 15.03
N LYS A 179 3.44 16.22 15.78
CA LYS A 179 3.18 15.73 17.14
C LYS A 179 2.71 14.28 17.15
N ALA A 180 1.88 13.88 16.19
CA ALA A 180 1.45 12.49 16.05
C ALA A 180 2.62 11.57 15.74
N THR A 181 3.51 11.97 14.82
CA THR A 181 4.75 11.25 14.52
C THR A 181 5.66 11.12 15.74
N GLU A 182 5.89 12.22 16.47
CA GLU A 182 6.69 12.23 17.70
C GLU A 182 6.15 11.23 18.73
N LEU A 183 4.87 11.35 19.09
CA LEU A 183 4.24 10.51 20.11
C LEU A 183 4.18 9.03 19.70
N LYS A 184 3.90 8.73 18.41
CA LYS A 184 3.91 7.35 17.90
C LYS A 184 5.31 6.75 17.89
N LYS A 185 6.34 7.55 17.64
CA LYS A 185 7.73 7.09 17.69
C LYS A 185 8.16 6.74 19.11
N GLU A 186 7.73 7.53 20.10
CA GLU A 186 7.97 7.25 21.53
C GLU A 186 7.16 6.05 22.04
N ASN A 187 5.93 5.89 21.57
CA ASN A 187 5.04 4.81 21.94
C ASN A 187 4.13 4.42 20.75
N GLY A 188 4.38 3.25 20.15
CA GLY A 188 3.66 2.78 18.97
C GLY A 188 2.14 2.66 19.12
N TYR A 189 1.62 2.61 20.36
CA TYR A 189 0.19 2.50 20.66
C TYR A 189 -0.57 3.84 20.67
N GLN A 190 0.09 4.96 20.33
CA GLN A 190 -0.58 6.25 20.20
C GLN A 190 -1.47 6.27 18.95
N GLY A 191 -2.77 6.07 19.17
CA GLY A 191 -3.74 5.94 18.08
C GLY A 191 -4.19 7.25 17.45
N LEU A 192 -4.87 7.13 16.31
CA LEU A 192 -5.56 8.23 15.63
C LEU A 192 -7.02 7.85 15.36
N ILE A 193 -7.94 8.76 15.68
CA ILE A 193 -9.38 8.55 15.46
C ILE A 193 -9.75 9.15 14.11
N ILE A 194 -9.88 8.32 13.08
CA ILE A 194 -10.09 8.77 11.69
C ILE A 194 -11.54 9.22 11.40
N GLY A 195 -12.44 9.06 12.36
CA GLY A 195 -13.79 9.65 12.30
C GLY A 195 -14.84 8.81 11.56
N SER A 196 -15.81 9.49 10.94
CA SER A 196 -16.90 8.87 10.16
C SER A 196 -16.45 8.45 8.75
N TRP A 197 -17.39 7.99 7.91
CA TRP A 197 -17.08 7.49 6.56
C TRP A 197 -16.18 8.44 5.77
N GLY A 198 -15.26 7.83 5.01
CA GLY A 198 -14.29 8.52 4.16
C GLY A 198 -13.09 9.08 4.92
N GLY A 199 -13.12 9.11 6.26
CA GLY A 199 -11.99 9.52 7.07
C GLY A 199 -10.83 8.53 6.97
N TYR A 200 -9.60 9.04 6.94
CA TYR A 200 -8.40 8.20 6.82
C TYR A 200 -7.15 8.85 7.41
N ALA A 201 -6.13 8.02 7.59
CA ALA A 201 -4.76 8.45 7.89
C ALA A 201 -3.76 7.61 7.07
N THR A 202 -2.63 8.23 6.72
CA THR A 202 -1.54 7.60 5.98
C THR A 202 -0.28 7.57 6.84
N PHE A 203 0.35 6.41 6.92
CA PHE A 203 1.50 6.11 7.75
C PHE A 203 2.67 5.62 6.90
N GLN A 204 3.88 5.83 7.38
CA GLN A 204 5.13 5.39 6.77
C GLN A 204 6.01 4.65 7.78
N PHE A 205 6.65 3.56 7.32
CA PHE A 205 7.69 2.84 8.04
C PHE A 205 9.08 3.46 7.80
N ASP A 206 10.03 3.20 8.70
CA ASP A 206 11.44 3.61 8.48
C ASP A 206 12.26 2.62 7.63
N HIS A 207 11.57 1.63 7.06
CA HIS A 207 12.08 0.60 6.16
C HIS A 207 10.94 0.06 5.29
N THR A 208 11.29 -0.74 4.28
CA THR A 208 10.30 -1.42 3.44
C THR A 208 9.88 -2.73 4.10
N ILE A 209 8.57 -2.95 4.23
CA ILE A 209 8.02 -4.22 4.74
C ILE A 209 7.95 -5.20 3.57
N ALA A 210 8.77 -6.25 3.61
CA ALA A 210 8.81 -7.26 2.56
C ALA A 210 7.49 -8.06 2.50
N ASP A 211 7.02 -8.34 1.28
CA ASP A 211 6.03 -9.38 1.05
C ASP A 211 6.69 -10.75 1.22
N VAL A 212 6.27 -11.52 2.22
CA VAL A 212 6.82 -12.86 2.46
C VAL A 212 5.76 -13.91 2.12
N PRO A 213 5.98 -14.73 1.07
CA PRO A 213 4.99 -15.67 0.58
C PRO A 213 4.35 -16.54 1.66
N GLY A 214 3.01 -16.49 1.72
CA GLY A 214 2.19 -17.30 2.62
C GLY A 214 2.23 -16.86 4.08
N LYS A 215 2.71 -15.65 4.39
CA LYS A 215 2.72 -15.08 5.74
C LYS A 215 1.87 -13.81 5.83
N THR A 216 1.49 -13.48 7.05
CA THR A 216 1.02 -12.14 7.37
C THR A 216 2.22 -11.23 7.58
N ASP A 217 2.29 -10.15 6.80
CA ASP A 217 3.40 -9.19 6.87
C ASP A 217 3.12 -8.04 7.84
N LEU A 218 1.85 -7.66 7.98
CA LEU A 218 1.42 -6.50 8.73
C LEU A 218 0.32 -6.85 9.74
N GLU A 219 0.35 -6.22 10.91
CA GLU A 219 -0.76 -6.27 11.89
C GLU A 219 -1.19 -4.85 12.25
N ILE A 220 -2.43 -4.52 11.89
CA ILE A 220 -3.07 -3.26 12.25
C ILE A 220 -3.88 -3.50 13.52
N ASN A 221 -3.45 -2.89 14.62
CA ASN A 221 -4.22 -2.84 15.85
C ASN A 221 -5.15 -1.62 15.79
N ALA A 222 -6.45 -1.86 15.87
CA ALA A 222 -7.45 -0.81 15.74
C ALA A 222 -8.70 -1.11 16.58
N THR A 223 -9.45 -0.08 16.92
CA THR A 223 -10.77 -0.20 17.52
C THR A 223 -11.84 0.02 16.46
N TYR A 224 -12.56 -1.05 16.13
CA TYR A 224 -13.62 -1.07 15.12
C TYR A 224 -14.61 -2.21 15.41
N ALA A 225 -15.75 -2.23 14.70
CA ALA A 225 -16.70 -3.34 14.80
C ALA A 225 -16.46 -4.37 13.69
N ASN A 226 -16.67 -5.66 13.94
CA ASN A 226 -16.36 -6.71 12.94
C ASN A 226 -17.10 -6.57 11.60
N ALA A 227 -18.23 -5.86 11.59
CA ALA A 227 -18.99 -5.54 10.37
C ALA A 227 -18.67 -4.15 9.80
N ASP A 228 -17.77 -3.38 10.44
CA ASP A 228 -17.31 -2.04 10.07
C ASP A 228 -15.76 -2.08 9.99
N VAL A 229 -15.25 -2.95 9.10
CA VAL A 229 -13.82 -3.21 8.95
C VAL A 229 -13.17 -2.06 8.18
N PRO A 230 -12.01 -1.53 8.61
CA PRO A 230 -11.29 -0.54 7.82
C PRO A 230 -10.85 -1.11 6.47
N THR A 231 -10.91 -0.27 5.44
CA THR A 231 -10.22 -0.54 4.17
C THR A 231 -8.76 -0.15 4.32
N VAL A 232 -7.87 -1.00 3.82
CA VAL A 232 -6.43 -0.82 3.89
C VAL A 232 -5.91 -0.66 2.46
N TYR A 233 -5.15 0.40 2.24
CA TYR A 233 -4.34 0.58 1.04
C TYR A 233 -2.87 0.54 1.44
N VAL A 234 -2.05 -0.04 0.58
CA VAL A 234 -0.59 -0.08 0.75
C VAL A 234 0.07 0.56 -0.46
N GLY A 235 1.28 1.10 -0.27
CA GLY A 235 2.07 1.69 -1.34
C GLY A 235 3.54 1.40 -1.18
N TYR A 236 4.21 1.21 -2.31
CA TYR A 236 5.65 0.97 -2.44
C TYR A 236 6.31 2.19 -3.05
N ASP A 237 7.31 2.77 -2.36
CA ASP A 237 8.05 3.96 -2.81
C ASP A 237 9.02 3.61 -3.95
N ARG A 238 8.46 3.38 -5.15
CA ARG A 238 9.23 2.85 -6.28
C ARG A 238 10.29 3.84 -6.77
N ASN A 239 10.02 5.14 -6.64
CA ASN A 239 10.94 6.20 -7.05
C ASN A 239 11.86 6.69 -5.92
N GLN A 240 11.73 6.14 -4.71
CA GLN A 240 12.55 6.42 -3.53
C GLN A 240 12.53 7.90 -3.09
N ASN A 241 11.39 8.58 -3.26
CA ASN A 241 11.24 9.99 -2.92
C ASN A 241 10.79 10.22 -1.46
N GLY A 242 10.48 9.14 -0.73
CA GLY A 242 10.03 9.14 0.65
C GLY A 242 8.57 9.56 0.85
N LYS A 243 7.76 9.63 -0.22
CA LYS A 243 6.37 10.09 -0.21
C LYS A 243 5.48 9.11 -0.99
N PRO A 244 4.22 8.96 -0.57
CA PRO A 244 3.26 8.17 -1.32
C PRO A 244 2.83 8.92 -2.58
N ASP A 245 3.08 8.33 -3.75
CA ASP A 245 2.60 8.88 -5.02
C ASP A 245 1.15 8.41 -5.32
N GLU A 246 0.41 9.19 -6.12
CA GLU A 246 -1.01 8.93 -6.37
C GLU A 246 -1.26 7.61 -7.14
N ASP A 247 -0.32 7.20 -7.98
CA ASP A 247 -0.37 5.99 -8.82
C ASP A 247 0.17 4.74 -8.13
N GLU A 248 0.58 4.84 -6.86
CA GLU A 248 1.21 3.76 -6.09
C GLU A 248 0.30 3.16 -5.00
N TRP A 249 -1.00 3.47 -5.01
CA TRP A 249 -1.95 2.91 -4.04
C TRP A 249 -2.62 1.62 -4.52
N TYR A 250 -2.41 0.55 -3.77
CA TYR A 250 -3.03 -0.76 -3.98
C TYR A 250 -3.94 -1.11 -2.80
N GLU A 251 -5.16 -1.57 -3.08
CA GLU A 251 -6.07 -1.99 -2.03
C GLU A 251 -5.76 -3.42 -1.58
N ILE A 252 -5.78 -3.68 -0.28
CA ILE A 252 -5.72 -5.06 0.23
C ILE A 252 -7.11 -5.70 0.12
N LYS A 253 -7.20 -6.84 -0.56
CA LYS A 253 -8.41 -7.67 -0.66
C LYS A 253 -8.79 -8.32 0.69
N ASN A 254 -9.35 -7.51 1.58
CA ASN A 254 -9.98 -7.98 2.83
C ASN A 254 -11.39 -8.55 2.56
N ASN A 255 -12.04 -9.08 3.59
CA ASN A 255 -13.39 -9.67 3.51
C ASN A 255 -14.47 -8.77 2.87
N ASP A 256 -14.26 -7.46 2.88
CA ASP A 256 -15.21 -6.45 2.38
C ASP A 256 -14.93 -6.02 0.93
N TYR A 257 -13.90 -6.58 0.31
CA TYR A 257 -13.55 -6.28 -1.06
C TYR A 257 -14.63 -6.77 -2.03
N GLY A 258 -15.02 -5.92 -2.98
CA GLY A 258 -16.06 -6.23 -3.97
C GLY A 258 -17.49 -6.20 -3.43
N MET A 259 -17.68 -5.78 -2.17
CA MET A 259 -19.00 -5.61 -1.54
C MET A 259 -19.52 -4.18 -1.62
N GLU A 260 -18.78 -3.26 -2.25
CA GLU A 260 -19.21 -1.87 -2.42
C GLU A 260 -20.49 -1.74 -3.24
N ASP A 261 -21.44 -0.98 -2.69
CA ASP A 261 -22.64 -0.59 -3.41
C ASP A 261 -22.40 0.65 -4.30
N ILE A 262 -21.40 1.47 -3.95
CA ILE A 262 -20.97 2.62 -4.75
C ILE A 262 -19.43 2.70 -4.74
N PRO A 263 -18.75 2.39 -5.86
CA PRO A 263 -17.28 2.45 -5.95
C PRO A 263 -16.71 3.87 -5.82
N GLU A 264 -17.42 4.86 -6.38
CA GLU A 264 -17.01 6.27 -6.41
C GLU A 264 -17.99 7.15 -5.62
N TYR A 265 -17.95 7.03 -4.30
CA TYR A 265 -18.75 7.84 -3.40
C TYR A 265 -17.94 9.02 -2.87
N GLU A 266 -18.61 10.13 -2.62
CA GLU A 266 -18.01 11.32 -2.03
C GLU A 266 -18.99 11.98 -1.07
N ILE A 267 -18.51 12.36 0.13
CA ILE A 267 -19.24 13.24 1.06
C ILE A 267 -18.45 14.53 1.24
N THR A 268 -19.12 15.66 1.00
CA THR A 268 -18.65 16.99 1.41
C THR A 268 -19.17 17.30 2.80
N PHE A 269 -18.25 17.67 3.69
CA PHE A 269 -18.54 18.12 5.05
C PHE A 269 -18.29 19.61 5.18
N THR A 270 -19.18 20.33 5.85
CA THR A 270 -19.08 21.79 6.00
C THR A 270 -19.38 22.21 7.44
N TYR A 271 -18.44 22.91 8.06
CA TYR A 271 -18.67 23.60 9.32
C TYR A 271 -19.78 24.64 9.16
N LEU A 272 -20.76 24.63 10.06
CA LEU A 272 -21.85 25.62 10.03
C LEU A 272 -21.67 26.65 11.13
N LYS A 273 -21.73 26.24 12.40
CA LYS A 273 -21.63 27.15 13.54
C LYS A 273 -21.44 26.41 14.87
N ILE A 274 -21.06 27.18 15.89
CA ILE A 274 -21.15 26.79 17.30
C ILE A 274 -22.02 27.83 18.03
N ASP A 275 -23.12 27.38 18.63
CA ASP A 275 -23.97 28.21 19.48
C ASP A 275 -23.56 28.02 20.95
N ILE A 276 -22.99 29.06 21.56
CA ILE A 276 -22.53 29.03 22.95
C ILE A 276 -23.59 29.66 23.87
N VAL A 277 -24.28 28.82 24.63
CA VAL A 277 -25.32 29.24 25.57
C VAL A 277 -24.69 29.54 26.94
N THR A 278 -24.44 30.83 27.18
CA THR A 278 -23.65 31.29 28.34
C THR A 278 -24.31 30.99 29.69
N ASN A 279 -25.59 31.31 29.86
CA ASN A 279 -26.29 31.13 31.14
C ASN A 279 -26.44 29.65 31.52
N GLU A 280 -26.51 28.77 30.51
CA GLU A 280 -26.67 27.33 30.71
C GLU A 280 -25.34 26.57 30.68
N LYS A 281 -24.22 27.25 30.40
CA LYS A 281 -22.89 26.67 30.22
C LYS A 281 -22.92 25.49 29.25
N LYS A 282 -23.48 25.71 28.06
CA LYS A 282 -23.59 24.71 26.98
C LYS A 282 -22.99 25.24 25.68
N ALA A 283 -22.54 24.34 24.84
CA ALA A 283 -22.20 24.62 23.45
C ALA A 283 -22.89 23.59 22.55
N ASN A 284 -23.49 24.08 21.47
CA ASN A 284 -24.13 23.24 20.45
C ASN A 284 -23.36 23.44 19.15
N ILE A 285 -22.81 22.36 18.61
CA ILE A 285 -21.93 22.37 17.45
C ILE A 285 -22.69 21.78 16.27
N TYR A 286 -22.63 22.46 15.13
CA TYR A 286 -23.36 22.06 13.93
C TYR A 286 -22.42 21.98 12.73
N PHE A 287 -22.57 20.89 11.98
CA PHE A 287 -21.95 20.75 10.66
C PHE A 287 -22.91 20.08 9.69
N GLY A 288 -22.82 20.46 8.43
CA GLY A 288 -23.55 19.86 7.33
C GLY A 288 -22.75 18.76 6.65
N TRP A 289 -23.45 17.83 6.01
CA TRP A 289 -22.87 16.90 5.06
C TRP A 289 -23.77 16.78 3.83
N LYS A 290 -23.16 16.47 2.68
CA LYS A 290 -23.86 16.25 1.41
C LYS A 290 -23.09 15.23 0.57
N ASP A 291 -23.79 14.23 0.03
CA ASP A 291 -23.19 13.24 -0.86
C ASP A 291 -23.20 13.67 -2.34
N ASN A 292 -22.50 12.91 -3.19
CA ASN A 292 -22.35 13.18 -4.62
C ASN A 292 -23.37 12.47 -5.52
N GLN A 293 -24.47 11.96 -4.96
CA GLN A 293 -25.45 11.18 -5.71
C GLN A 293 -26.29 12.08 -6.64
N GLU A 294 -26.92 11.52 -7.67
CA GLU A 294 -27.78 12.28 -8.61
C GLU A 294 -28.92 13.02 -7.88
N THR A 295 -29.50 12.37 -6.87
CA THR A 295 -30.33 13.03 -5.84
C THR A 295 -29.55 13.04 -4.53
N PRO A 296 -28.85 14.15 -4.21
CA PRO A 296 -27.97 14.18 -3.06
C PRO A 296 -28.72 13.93 -1.76
N GLN A 297 -28.18 13.04 -0.94
CA GLN A 297 -28.55 13.01 0.47
C GLN A 297 -27.72 14.07 1.20
N GLU A 298 -28.36 14.78 2.12
CA GLU A 298 -27.74 15.80 2.92
C GLU A 298 -28.39 15.87 4.31
N GLY A 299 -27.66 16.43 5.27
CA GLY A 299 -28.16 16.57 6.62
C GLY A 299 -27.30 17.48 7.48
N GLU A 300 -27.86 17.87 8.61
CA GLU A 300 -27.16 18.59 9.66
C GLU A 300 -26.92 17.64 10.84
N VAL A 301 -25.68 17.61 11.34
CA VAL A 301 -25.32 16.90 12.56
C VAL A 301 -25.13 17.91 13.68
N ALA A 302 -25.81 17.67 14.79
CA ALA A 302 -25.71 18.47 16.00
C ALA A 302 -25.04 17.68 17.14
N TYR A 303 -24.06 18.29 17.80
CA TYR A 303 -23.50 17.78 19.05
C TYR A 303 -23.71 18.81 20.17
N ASN A 304 -24.49 18.41 21.17
CA ASN A 304 -24.80 19.24 22.32
C ASN A 304 -23.92 18.84 23.50
N MET A 305 -23.15 19.78 24.04
CA MET A 305 -22.33 19.55 25.23
C MET A 305 -22.69 20.54 26.34
N THR A 306 -22.62 20.06 27.58
CA THR A 306 -22.56 20.92 28.76
C THR A 306 -21.10 21.09 29.16
N TYR A 307 -20.69 22.27 29.63
CA TYR A 307 -19.32 22.50 30.08
C TYR A 307 -18.91 21.44 31.10
N LYS A 308 -19.75 21.12 32.08
CA LYS A 308 -19.48 20.06 33.09
C LYS A 308 -19.03 18.70 32.49
N LYS A 309 -19.53 18.33 31.30
CA LYS A 309 -19.21 17.06 30.62
C LYS A 309 -18.12 17.20 29.55
N ALA A 310 -17.76 18.43 29.19
CA ALA A 310 -16.75 18.75 28.19
C ALA A 310 -15.49 19.36 28.81
N LEU A 311 -15.42 19.52 30.13
CA LEU A 311 -14.19 19.95 30.78
C LEU A 311 -13.23 18.79 30.97
N THR A 312 -11.96 19.03 30.64
CA THR A 312 -10.84 18.20 31.10
C THR A 312 -10.71 18.29 32.62
N ILE A 313 -9.90 17.41 33.23
CA ILE A 313 -9.60 17.45 34.68
C ILE A 313 -8.95 18.77 35.10
N GLU A 314 -8.21 19.41 34.20
CA GLU A 314 -7.56 20.71 34.41
C GLU A 314 -8.54 21.87 34.24
N GLY A 315 -9.78 21.57 33.85
CA GLY A 315 -10.80 22.57 33.64
C GLY A 315 -10.63 23.32 32.33
N THR A 316 -10.04 22.73 31.29
CA THR A 316 -10.05 23.28 29.91
C THR A 316 -11.27 22.75 29.17
N LEU A 317 -11.85 23.51 28.23
CA LEU A 317 -12.95 23.00 27.40
C LEU A 317 -12.37 22.11 26.29
N SER A 318 -12.83 20.86 26.22
CA SER A 318 -12.41 19.88 25.22
C SER A 318 -12.91 20.24 23.82
N THR A 319 -12.13 19.87 22.81
CA THR A 319 -12.49 19.93 21.39
C THR A 319 -13.42 18.80 20.96
N LYS A 320 -13.83 17.92 21.89
CA LYS A 320 -14.75 16.82 21.60
C LYS A 320 -16.03 17.32 20.94
N GLY A 321 -16.32 16.85 19.74
CA GLY A 321 -17.47 17.23 18.91
C GLY A 321 -17.27 18.47 18.05
N PHE A 322 -16.12 19.15 18.14
CA PHE A 322 -15.77 20.23 17.23
C PHE A 322 -15.50 19.68 15.82
N PHE A 323 -15.80 20.49 14.80
CA PHE A 323 -15.41 20.18 13.43
C PHE A 323 -13.88 20.17 13.32
N PRO A 324 -13.27 19.23 12.56
CA PRO A 324 -11.81 19.13 12.45
C PRO A 324 -11.11 20.47 12.16
N GLY A 325 -10.11 20.79 12.97
CA GLY A 325 -9.35 22.04 12.93
C GLY A 325 -9.94 23.18 13.76
N TYR A 326 -11.19 23.08 14.22
CA TYR A 326 -11.78 24.09 15.10
C TYR A 326 -11.50 23.79 16.57
N TYR A 327 -11.21 24.85 17.33
CA TYR A 327 -11.15 24.81 18.78
C TYR A 327 -11.64 26.12 19.40
N MET A 328 -11.95 26.09 20.70
CA MET A 328 -12.24 27.29 21.48
C MET A 328 -10.97 27.77 22.18
N LYS A 329 -10.54 29.00 21.90
CA LYS A 329 -9.28 29.58 22.38
C LYS A 329 -9.18 29.58 23.90
N ASP A 330 -10.24 30.05 24.55
CA ASP A 330 -10.38 30.08 25.99
C ASP A 330 -11.87 30.26 26.36
N LYS A 331 -12.20 29.99 27.62
CA LYS A 331 -13.59 29.99 28.09
C LYS A 331 -14.15 31.39 28.32
N GLU A 332 -13.26 32.36 28.49
CA GLU A 332 -13.57 33.75 28.81
C GLU A 332 -13.98 34.50 27.54
N SER A 333 -13.14 34.45 26.50
CA SER A 333 -13.38 35.01 25.17
C SER A 333 -14.44 34.24 24.40
N LYS A 334 -14.50 32.90 24.60
CA LYS A 334 -15.36 31.98 23.85
C LYS A 334 -15.13 32.05 22.34
N GLU A 335 -13.98 32.56 21.94
CA GLU A 335 -13.59 32.71 20.55
C GLU A 335 -13.33 31.31 19.97
N VAL A 336 -14.08 30.96 18.92
CA VAL A 336 -13.89 29.73 18.16
C VAL A 336 -13.09 30.07 16.92
N VAL A 337 -11.96 29.39 16.73
CA VAL A 337 -11.03 29.67 15.62
C VAL A 337 -10.73 28.41 14.84
N LEU A 338 -10.44 28.58 13.56
CA LEU A 338 -9.91 27.53 12.68
C LEU A 338 -8.38 27.59 12.75
N LEU A 339 -7.76 26.47 13.08
CA LEU A 339 -6.30 26.33 13.10
C LEU A 339 -5.73 26.27 11.68
N ASP A 340 -4.51 26.76 11.53
CA ASP A 340 -3.84 26.84 10.22
C ASP A 340 -3.73 25.47 9.54
N GLY A 341 -3.83 25.46 8.20
CA GLY A 341 -3.82 24.24 7.37
C GLY A 341 -5.11 23.42 7.39
N TRP A 342 -6.04 23.64 8.33
CA TRP A 342 -7.36 23.01 8.34
C TRP A 342 -8.36 23.77 7.47
N LYS A 343 -9.50 23.14 7.14
CA LYS A 343 -10.52 23.70 6.24
C LYS A 343 -11.91 23.63 6.86
N SER A 344 -12.69 24.70 6.71
CA SER A 344 -14.11 24.74 7.11
C SER A 344 -15.02 23.91 6.21
N SER A 345 -14.54 23.46 5.06
CA SER A 345 -15.27 22.56 4.16
C SER A 345 -14.29 21.66 3.42
N PHE A 346 -14.58 20.37 3.34
CA PHE A 346 -13.76 19.40 2.63
C PHE A 346 -14.57 18.18 2.20
N SER A 347 -14.09 17.51 1.14
CA SER A 347 -14.65 16.25 0.69
C SER A 347 -13.81 15.05 1.10
N ARG A 348 -14.47 13.90 1.23
CA ARG A 348 -13.83 12.58 1.29
C ARG A 348 -14.38 11.71 0.19
N LYS A 349 -13.48 11.11 -0.59
CA LYS A 349 -13.80 10.20 -1.69
C LYS A 349 -13.42 8.78 -1.33
N GLY A 350 -14.16 7.81 -1.83
CA GLY A 350 -13.82 6.40 -1.71
C GLY A 350 -15.02 5.51 -2.02
N LYS A 351 -14.86 4.21 -1.81
CA LYS A 351 -15.97 3.28 -1.93
C LYS A 351 -16.92 3.38 -0.74
N ARG A 352 -18.22 3.22 -1.00
CA ARG A 352 -19.25 3.04 0.01
C ARG A 352 -19.62 1.57 0.10
N ILE A 353 -19.63 1.04 1.31
CA ILE A 353 -20.12 -0.31 1.62
C ILE A 353 -21.21 -0.17 2.68
N THR A 354 -22.46 -0.22 2.26
CA THR A 354 -23.62 -0.12 3.16
C THR A 354 -23.80 -1.42 3.94
N LYS A 355 -23.74 -1.38 5.27
CA LYS A 355 -23.84 -2.58 6.12
C LYS A 355 -24.75 -2.43 7.32
N ASP A 356 -25.48 -3.51 7.60
CA ASP A 356 -26.16 -3.70 8.88
C ASP A 356 -25.13 -4.10 9.95
N VAL A 357 -25.00 -3.27 10.98
CA VAL A 357 -24.09 -3.48 12.12
C VAL A 357 -24.84 -3.78 13.42
N THR A 358 -26.10 -4.21 13.31
CA THR A 358 -26.93 -4.64 14.46
C THR A 358 -26.21 -5.73 15.26
N GLY A 359 -26.11 -5.53 16.59
CA GLY A 359 -25.40 -6.45 17.48
C GLY A 359 -23.87 -6.50 17.33
N SER A 360 -23.30 -5.78 16.36
CA SER A 360 -21.84 -5.77 16.15
C SER A 360 -21.12 -5.00 17.25
N VAL A 361 -20.22 -5.69 17.94
CA VAL A 361 -19.43 -5.15 19.06
C VAL A 361 -18.28 -4.31 18.53
N TYR A 362 -18.19 -3.07 19.02
CA TYR A 362 -17.06 -2.17 18.80
C TYR A 362 -15.98 -2.43 19.87
N ARG A 363 -14.79 -2.85 19.44
CA ARG A 363 -13.70 -3.22 20.36
C ARG A 363 -12.34 -3.09 19.71
N TYR A 364 -11.31 -3.02 20.55
CA TYR A 364 -9.93 -3.19 20.13
C TYR A 364 -9.72 -4.60 19.58
N GLN A 365 -9.11 -4.70 18.39
CA GLN A 365 -8.78 -5.96 17.75
C GLN A 365 -7.68 -5.79 16.71
N LYS A 366 -7.21 -6.93 16.19
CA LYS A 366 -6.14 -7.04 15.21
C LYS A 366 -6.73 -7.28 13.82
N LEU A 367 -6.19 -6.61 12.83
CA LEU A 367 -6.38 -6.89 11.42
C LEU A 367 -5.04 -7.30 10.82
N ASN A 368 -4.92 -8.58 10.47
CA ASN A 368 -3.74 -9.12 9.80
C ASN A 368 -3.84 -8.81 8.31
N VAL A 369 -2.75 -8.34 7.73
CA VAL A 369 -2.64 -7.96 6.32
C VAL A 369 -1.48 -8.73 5.70
N ASP A 370 -1.76 -9.34 4.56
CA ASP A 370 -0.82 -10.04 3.68
C ASP A 370 -0.67 -9.18 2.42
N ILE A 371 0.56 -8.76 2.11
CA ILE A 371 0.84 -7.81 1.02
C ILE A 371 0.52 -8.45 -0.34
N ALA A 372 0.64 -9.77 -0.48
CA ALA A 372 0.30 -10.50 -1.70
C ALA A 372 -1.20 -10.38 -2.08
N MET A 373 -2.05 -9.90 -1.14
CA MET A 373 -3.47 -9.62 -1.38
C MET A 373 -3.72 -8.23 -1.98
N ALA A 374 -2.67 -7.45 -2.25
CA ALA A 374 -2.76 -6.14 -2.88
C ALA A 374 -3.28 -6.22 -4.32
N VAL A 375 -4.18 -5.30 -4.67
CA VAL A 375 -4.71 -5.16 -6.01
C VAL A 375 -4.72 -3.73 -6.52
N ASN A 376 -4.58 -3.59 -7.83
CA ASN A 376 -4.71 -2.31 -8.51
C ASN A 376 -6.19 -1.86 -8.59
N THR A 377 -6.40 -0.70 -9.20
CA THR A 377 -7.75 -0.10 -9.38
C THR A 377 -8.71 -0.93 -10.23
N LYS A 378 -8.21 -1.91 -11.01
CA LYS A 378 -9.01 -2.87 -11.77
C LYS A 378 -9.29 -4.17 -11.00
N GLY A 379 -8.75 -4.31 -9.79
CA GLY A 379 -8.85 -5.52 -8.97
C GLY A 379 -7.92 -6.65 -9.40
N GLU A 380 -6.93 -6.37 -10.26
CA GLU A 380 -5.90 -7.31 -10.66
C GLU A 380 -4.84 -7.42 -9.55
N PRO A 381 -4.37 -8.63 -9.20
CA PRO A 381 -3.25 -8.82 -8.27
C PRO A 381 -2.01 -8.03 -8.69
N VAL A 382 -1.30 -7.48 -7.72
CA VAL A 382 -0.04 -6.78 -7.94
C VAL A 382 1.05 -7.46 -7.13
N ASP A 383 2.13 -7.81 -7.80
CA ASP A 383 3.34 -8.32 -7.17
C ASP A 383 4.19 -7.13 -6.70
N LEU A 384 4.39 -7.05 -5.39
CA LEU A 384 5.15 -5.98 -4.74
C LEU A 384 6.32 -6.62 -3.99
N PRO A 385 7.57 -6.15 -4.15
CA PRO A 385 8.67 -6.64 -3.31
C PRO A 385 8.42 -6.34 -1.82
N GLY A 386 7.72 -5.24 -1.55
CA GLY A 386 7.31 -4.82 -0.23
C GLY A 386 6.58 -3.48 -0.28
N ILE A 387 6.31 -2.88 0.87
CA ILE A 387 5.57 -1.62 1.00
C ILE A 387 6.22 -0.70 2.03
N ASP A 388 6.12 0.61 1.80
CA ASP A 388 6.65 1.66 2.68
C ASP A 388 5.53 2.44 3.35
N PHE A 389 4.36 2.50 2.71
CA PHE A 389 3.21 3.28 3.12
C PHE A 389 1.98 2.41 3.39
N VAL A 390 1.21 2.78 4.42
CA VAL A 390 -0.09 2.19 4.73
C VAL A 390 -1.12 3.29 4.95
N LYS A 391 -2.25 3.21 4.26
CA LYS A 391 -3.41 4.10 4.44
C LYS A 391 -4.58 3.30 4.98
N VAL A 392 -5.11 3.74 6.12
CA VAL A 392 -6.27 3.10 6.77
C VAL A 392 -7.46 4.04 6.65
N ARG A 393 -8.54 3.56 6.03
CA ARG A 393 -9.73 4.34 5.71
C ARG A 393 -11.00 3.68 6.24
N LYS A 394 -11.95 4.49 6.70
CA LYS A 394 -13.33 4.05 6.94
C LYS A 394 -14.15 4.07 5.65
N SER A 395 -14.59 2.91 5.17
CA SER A 395 -15.37 2.78 3.93
C SER A 395 -16.78 2.23 4.14
N VAL A 396 -17.06 1.64 5.31
CA VAL A 396 -18.39 1.14 5.64
C VAL A 396 -19.29 2.31 6.02
N TYR A 397 -20.51 2.29 5.49
CA TYR A 397 -21.61 3.19 5.83
C TYR A 397 -22.60 2.40 6.70
N PRO A 398 -22.45 2.45 8.05
CA PRO A 398 -23.17 1.55 8.94
C PRO A 398 -24.60 2.02 9.22
N PHE A 399 -25.55 1.08 9.24
CA PHE A 399 -26.89 1.28 9.79
C PHE A 399 -27.23 0.17 10.79
N VAL A 400 -28.21 0.42 11.66
CA VAL A 400 -28.80 -0.58 12.57
C VAL A 400 -30.27 -0.69 12.24
N GLU A 401 -30.80 -1.91 12.19
CA GLU A 401 -32.21 -2.16 11.97
C GLU A 401 -32.88 -2.65 13.26
N GLU A 402 -33.76 -1.84 13.82
CA GLU A 402 -34.54 -2.19 15.01
C GLU A 402 -36.03 -2.14 14.66
N LYS A 403 -36.72 -3.29 14.79
CA LYS A 403 -38.16 -3.42 14.51
C LYS A 403 -38.56 -2.92 13.11
N GLY A 404 -37.71 -3.14 12.11
CA GLY A 404 -37.95 -2.74 10.72
C GLY A 404 -37.63 -1.27 10.39
N VAL A 405 -37.03 -0.53 11.32
CA VAL A 405 -36.57 0.85 11.10
C VAL A 405 -35.06 0.86 10.97
N LYS A 406 -34.55 1.29 9.81
CA LYS A 406 -33.11 1.51 9.58
C LYS A 406 -32.70 2.87 10.13
N LYS A 407 -31.77 2.86 11.07
CA LYS A 407 -31.16 4.07 11.63
C LYS A 407 -29.72 4.17 11.15
N ASP A 408 -29.36 5.32 10.59
CA ASP A 408 -27.98 5.65 10.20
C ASP A 408 -27.10 5.83 11.45
N PHE A 409 -25.92 5.21 11.42
CA PHE A 409 -24.89 5.29 12.47
C PHE A 409 -23.53 5.75 11.93
N ASN A 410 -23.44 6.22 10.68
CA ASN A 410 -22.19 6.65 10.07
C ASN A 410 -21.50 7.78 10.85
N MET A 411 -22.28 8.77 11.28
CA MET A 411 -21.80 9.94 12.03
C MET A 411 -21.89 9.77 13.57
N ASP A 412 -21.98 8.55 14.09
CA ASP A 412 -22.00 8.28 15.54
C ASP A 412 -20.58 8.03 16.08
N GLU A 413 -20.19 8.69 17.18
CA GLU A 413 -18.88 8.50 17.82
C GLU A 413 -18.56 7.04 18.15
N LYS A 414 -19.56 6.21 18.43
CA LYS A 414 -19.38 4.79 18.79
C LYS A 414 -18.99 3.91 17.61
N ARG A 415 -19.00 4.45 16.39
CA ARG A 415 -18.63 3.75 15.16
C ARG A 415 -17.40 4.35 14.49
N MET A 416 -16.71 5.31 15.11
CA MET A 416 -15.47 5.85 14.52
C MET A 416 -14.35 4.82 14.59
N ILE A 417 -13.51 4.74 13.58
CA ILE A 417 -12.33 3.85 13.64
C ILE A 417 -11.20 4.57 14.37
N GLU A 418 -10.60 3.88 15.35
CA GLU A 418 -9.36 4.29 16.02
C GLU A 418 -8.24 3.38 15.52
N VAL A 419 -7.22 3.94 14.87
CA VAL A 419 -6.04 3.19 14.37
C VAL A 419 -4.95 3.34 15.40
N ASN A 420 -4.66 2.28 16.18
CA ASN A 420 -3.76 2.34 17.33
C ASN A 420 -2.30 2.15 16.91
N SER A 421 -1.97 1.04 16.24
CA SER A 421 -0.63 0.74 15.75
C SER A 421 -0.67 -0.08 14.45
N ILE A 422 0.38 -0.02 13.65
CA ILE A 422 0.55 -0.77 12.40
C ILE A 422 1.93 -1.38 12.46
N ILE A 423 2.02 -2.69 12.63
CA ILE A 423 3.26 -3.38 13.04
C ILE A 423 3.75 -4.29 11.92
N ASP A 424 5.05 -4.24 11.62
CA ASP A 424 5.78 -5.23 10.81
C ASP A 424 5.93 -6.54 11.61
N LYS A 425 5.34 -7.62 11.09
CA LYS A 425 5.37 -8.94 11.71
C LYS A 425 6.72 -9.65 11.59
N HIS A 426 7.59 -9.22 10.69
CA HIS A 426 8.87 -9.85 10.44
C HIS A 426 9.96 -9.42 11.44
N LEU A 427 9.81 -8.25 12.06
CA LEU A 427 10.73 -7.75 13.09
C LEU A 427 10.39 -8.22 14.52
N ILE A 428 9.10 -8.44 14.83
CA ILE A 428 8.66 -8.84 16.18
C ILE A 428 9.23 -10.21 16.59
N LEU A 429 9.43 -11.12 15.63
CA LEU A 429 9.87 -12.50 15.89
C LEU A 429 11.35 -12.63 16.33
N LYS A 430 12.09 -11.50 16.42
CA LYS A 430 13.52 -11.48 16.76
C LYS A 430 13.86 -10.99 18.17
N LYS A 431 12.87 -10.55 18.96
CA LYS A 431 13.01 -10.25 20.40
C LYS A 431 12.50 -11.41 21.23
#